data_AF-A0A939UJB5-F1
#
_entry.id   AF-A0A939UJB5-F1
#
_cell.length_a   1.000
_cell.length_b   1.000
_cell.length_c   1.000
_cell.angle_alpha   90.00
_cell.angle_beta   90.00
_cell.angle_gamma   90.00
#
_symmetry.space_group_name_H-M   'P 1'
#
loop_
_entity.id
_entity.type
_entity.pdbx_description
1 polymer ?
#
loop_
_entity_poly.entity_id
_entity_poly.type
_entity_poly.pdbx_seq_one_letter_code
_entity_poly.pdbx_strand_id
1 'polypeptide(L)'
;MRTKRLFIALIIIVMIITTLTGCSQKASRYTEEQHMQRISERIQKKYIDGDIKVRDFRVPKDADDAFIKLTGFEVYPLYDNNDELKYCLVELQPFGFIYILIQDEQPKILSRLGASTSMYRTAGVMQPAWTPCHIDKETGETIWEEESGVMTEYYRSPFAERGVLAEKKYIIRCEEKDVAIQRLIPAVKRDGKYINLYSNEEFDVVDGRATEKLAFSQGISFIVKHEFDL
;
A
#
# COMPACT_ATOMS: atom_id res chain seq x y z
N MET A 1 53.13 -17.66 -11.23
CA MET A 1 51.96 -18.30 -11.90
C MET A 1 50.74 -18.41 -10.98
N ARG A 2 50.90 -18.73 -9.69
CA ARG A 2 49.82 -18.86 -8.69
C ARG A 2 49.07 -17.55 -8.39
N THR A 3 49.78 -16.42 -8.31
CA THR A 3 49.22 -15.07 -8.09
C THR A 3 48.41 -14.56 -9.27
N LYS A 4 48.84 -14.80 -10.52
CA LYS A 4 48.08 -14.47 -11.74
C LYS A 4 46.75 -15.23 -11.81
N ARG A 5 46.73 -16.52 -11.40
CA ARG A 5 45.51 -17.35 -11.34
C ARG A 5 44.54 -16.87 -10.25
N LEU A 6 45.05 -16.43 -9.10
CA LEU A 6 44.26 -15.82 -8.02
C LEU A 6 43.63 -14.49 -8.44
N PHE A 7 44.37 -13.64 -9.15
CA PHE A 7 43.85 -12.38 -9.67
C PHE A 7 42.74 -12.58 -10.72
N ILE A 8 42.93 -13.54 -11.63
CA ILE A 8 41.92 -13.90 -12.64
C ILE A 8 40.66 -14.45 -11.96
N ALA A 9 40.80 -15.32 -10.95
CA ALA A 9 39.66 -15.83 -10.20
C ALA A 9 38.89 -14.71 -9.47
N LEU A 10 39.60 -13.73 -8.88
CA LEU A 10 38.98 -12.59 -8.23
C LEU A 10 38.18 -11.72 -9.21
N ILE A 11 38.73 -11.44 -10.40
CA ILE A 11 38.04 -10.67 -11.45
C ILE A 11 36.78 -11.39 -11.94
N ILE A 12 36.85 -12.71 -12.11
CA ILE A 12 35.70 -13.53 -12.51
C ILE A 12 34.63 -13.51 -11.42
N ILE A 13 35.01 -13.61 -10.14
CA ILE A 13 34.08 -13.50 -9.02
C ILE A 13 33.42 -12.13 -8.99
N VAL A 14 34.17 -11.03 -9.19
CA VAL A 14 33.61 -9.67 -9.27
C VAL A 14 32.65 -9.53 -10.45
N MET A 15 33.00 -10.04 -11.64
CA MET A 15 32.10 -10.02 -12.80
C MET A 15 30.82 -10.85 -12.56
N ILE A 16 30.94 -12.01 -11.93
CA ILE A 16 29.80 -12.85 -11.55
C ILE A 16 28.92 -12.12 -10.53
N ILE A 17 29.50 -11.45 -9.53
CA ILE A 17 28.74 -10.65 -8.56
C ILE A 17 28.01 -9.50 -9.27
N THR A 18 28.69 -8.76 -10.16
CA THR A 18 28.06 -7.63 -10.89
C THR A 18 26.94 -8.05 -11.84
N THR A 19 27.01 -9.25 -12.42
CA THR A 19 25.96 -9.79 -13.30
C THR A 19 24.80 -10.42 -12.51
N LEU A 20 25.06 -10.95 -11.32
CA LEU A 20 24.03 -11.44 -10.39
C LEU A 20 23.30 -10.29 -9.65
N THR A 21 23.96 -9.15 -9.44
CA THR A 21 23.34 -7.89 -9.02
C THR A 21 22.81 -7.14 -10.24
N GLY A 22 21.86 -7.72 -10.97
CA GLY A 22 21.20 -7.02 -12.07
C GLY A 22 20.76 -5.63 -11.60
N CYS A 23 21.11 -4.57 -12.36
CA CYS A 23 20.86 -3.18 -11.98
C CYS A 23 19.43 -3.00 -11.50
N SER A 24 19.26 -2.79 -10.19
CA SER A 24 17.98 -2.40 -9.62
C SER A 24 17.58 -1.03 -10.16
N GLN A 25 16.34 -0.91 -10.59
CA GLN A 25 15.78 0.39 -10.95
C GLN A 25 15.43 1.17 -9.69
N LYS A 26 15.77 2.47 -9.70
CA LYS A 26 15.33 3.40 -8.67
C LYS A 26 13.95 3.93 -9.02
N ALA A 27 13.05 4.01 -8.06
CA ALA A 27 11.73 4.60 -8.23
C ALA A 27 11.86 6.06 -8.71
N SER A 28 12.81 6.80 -8.14
CA SER A 28 13.09 8.20 -8.49
C SER A 28 13.50 8.45 -9.96
N ARG A 29 13.69 7.40 -10.78
CA ARG A 29 13.93 7.54 -12.23
C ARG A 29 12.64 7.75 -13.02
N TYR A 30 11.48 7.59 -12.40
CA TYR A 30 10.18 7.68 -13.05
C TYR A 30 9.40 8.88 -12.52
N THR A 31 8.63 9.53 -13.39
CA THR A 31 7.67 10.56 -12.99
C THR A 31 6.43 9.94 -12.35
N GLU A 32 5.59 10.76 -11.74
CA GLU A 32 4.29 10.32 -11.20
C GLU A 32 3.44 9.65 -12.29
N GLU A 33 3.31 10.26 -13.46
CA GLU A 33 2.52 9.73 -14.57
C GLU A 33 3.08 8.39 -15.07
N GLN A 34 4.40 8.26 -15.12
CA GLN A 34 5.06 7.01 -15.48
C GLN A 34 4.81 5.92 -14.44
N HIS A 35 4.82 6.26 -13.14
CA HIS A 35 4.44 5.33 -12.08
C HIS A 35 2.98 4.89 -12.23
N MET A 36 2.05 5.83 -12.44
CA MET A 36 0.63 5.53 -12.61
C MET A 36 0.41 4.64 -13.84
N GLN A 37 1.01 4.95 -14.99
CA GLN A 37 0.92 4.13 -16.19
C GLN A 37 1.42 2.70 -15.95
N ARG A 38 2.61 2.55 -15.35
CA ARG A 38 3.23 1.25 -15.10
C ARG A 38 2.41 0.40 -14.12
N ILE A 39 1.79 1.04 -13.12
CA ILE A 39 0.87 0.39 -12.19
C ILE A 39 -0.40 -0.03 -12.92
N SER A 40 -1.02 0.86 -13.70
CA SER A 40 -2.22 0.58 -14.49
C SER A 40 -2.03 -0.60 -15.44
N GLU A 41 -0.92 -0.65 -16.19
CA GLU A 41 -0.60 -1.76 -17.10
C GLU A 41 -0.52 -3.11 -16.35
N ARG A 42 0.06 -3.12 -15.14
CA ARG A 42 0.16 -4.33 -14.32
C ARG A 42 -1.18 -4.74 -13.73
N ILE A 43 -1.96 -3.79 -13.23
CA ILE A 43 -3.30 -4.05 -12.69
C ILE A 43 -4.21 -4.58 -13.80
N GLN A 44 -4.23 -3.93 -14.96
CA GLN A 44 -4.97 -4.37 -16.14
C GLN A 44 -4.62 -5.82 -16.47
N LYS A 45 -3.33 -6.12 -16.67
CA LYS A 45 -2.87 -7.47 -17.02
C LYS A 45 -3.22 -8.51 -15.96
N LYS A 46 -3.03 -8.19 -14.68
CA LYS A 46 -3.17 -9.15 -13.56
C LYS A 46 -4.65 -9.39 -13.23
N TYR A 47 -5.45 -8.34 -13.12
CA TYR A 47 -6.79 -8.40 -12.53
C TYR A 47 -7.92 -8.31 -13.56
N ILE A 48 -7.73 -7.57 -14.67
CA ILE A 48 -8.79 -7.36 -15.67
C ILE A 48 -8.66 -8.36 -16.81
N ASP A 49 -7.49 -8.45 -17.45
CA ASP A 49 -7.27 -9.33 -18.60
C ASP A 49 -6.98 -10.79 -18.18
N GLY A 50 -6.36 -11.00 -17.02
CA GLY A 50 -6.05 -12.33 -16.49
C GLY A 50 -7.25 -13.02 -15.84
N ASP A 51 -7.17 -14.30 -15.51
CA ASP A 51 -8.32 -15.04 -14.94
C ASP A 51 -8.50 -14.90 -13.42
N ILE A 52 -7.80 -13.95 -12.79
CA ILE A 52 -7.86 -13.76 -11.33
C ILE A 52 -9.27 -13.34 -10.92
N LYS A 53 -9.84 -14.10 -9.98
CA LYS A 53 -11.01 -13.70 -9.20
C LYS A 53 -10.58 -13.29 -7.80
N VAL A 54 -11.23 -12.27 -7.26
CA VAL A 54 -10.96 -11.75 -5.91
C VAL A 54 -12.11 -12.06 -4.98
N ARG A 55 -11.83 -12.17 -3.68
CA ARG A 55 -12.83 -12.45 -2.65
C ARG A 55 -13.86 -11.32 -2.57
N ASP A 56 -15.15 -11.60 -2.72
CA ASP A 56 -16.24 -10.64 -2.49
C ASP A 56 -16.56 -10.56 -0.99
N PHE A 57 -15.93 -9.63 -0.27
CA PHE A 57 -16.11 -9.54 1.18
C PHE A 57 -17.55 -9.23 1.64
N ARG A 58 -18.49 -8.90 0.74
CA ARG A 58 -19.90 -8.60 1.08
C ARG A 58 -20.76 -9.85 1.28
N VAL A 59 -20.30 -11.00 0.77
CA VAL A 59 -21.00 -12.28 0.91
C VAL A 59 -20.26 -13.19 1.89
N PRO A 60 -20.88 -14.21 2.48
CA PRO A 60 -20.19 -15.20 3.31
C PRO A 60 -19.02 -15.89 2.58
N LYS A 61 -18.00 -16.33 3.33
CA LYS A 61 -16.77 -16.91 2.75
C LYS A 61 -17.02 -18.23 2.01
N ASP A 62 -18.02 -18.97 2.45
CA ASP A 62 -18.45 -20.27 1.96
C ASP A 62 -19.57 -20.21 0.91
N ALA A 63 -19.98 -19.00 0.49
CA ALA A 63 -20.94 -18.83 -0.60
C ALA A 63 -20.35 -19.32 -1.93
N ASP A 64 -21.19 -19.91 -2.79
CA ASP A 64 -20.80 -20.45 -4.10
C ASP A 64 -20.19 -19.38 -5.04
N ASP A 65 -20.54 -18.11 -4.82
CA ASP A 65 -20.11 -16.92 -5.56
C ASP A 65 -19.18 -16.00 -4.75
N ALA A 66 -18.51 -16.53 -3.71
CA ALA A 66 -17.58 -15.79 -2.85
C ALA A 66 -16.39 -15.15 -3.57
N PHE A 67 -16.19 -15.42 -4.86
CA PHE A 67 -15.11 -14.88 -5.69
C PHE A 67 -15.64 -14.28 -6.98
N ILE A 68 -15.32 -13.00 -7.21
CA ILE A 68 -15.82 -12.23 -8.36
C ILE A 68 -14.70 -11.84 -9.32
N LYS A 69 -15.08 -11.59 -10.56
CA LYS A 69 -14.21 -11.05 -11.59
C LYS A 69 -14.28 -9.52 -11.57
N LEU A 70 -13.11 -8.88 -11.52
CA LEU A 70 -13.02 -7.42 -11.60
C LEU A 70 -13.19 -6.96 -13.05
N THR A 71 -13.90 -5.86 -13.24
CA THR A 71 -14.29 -5.36 -14.57
C THR A 71 -13.64 -4.04 -14.96
N GLY A 72 -13.08 -3.32 -14.00
CA GLY A 72 -12.41 -2.05 -14.22
C GLY A 72 -11.70 -1.56 -12.98
N PHE A 73 -10.95 -0.48 -13.12
CA PHE A 73 -10.25 0.16 -12.03
C PHE A 73 -9.87 1.60 -12.36
N GLU A 74 -9.54 2.36 -11.32
CA GLU A 74 -8.92 3.69 -11.40
C GLU A 74 -7.73 3.76 -10.46
N VAL A 75 -6.71 4.53 -10.84
CA VAL A 75 -5.41 4.59 -10.15
C VAL A 75 -5.16 6.02 -9.69
N TYR A 76 -4.86 6.19 -8.41
CA TYR A 76 -4.70 7.49 -7.78
C TYR A 76 -3.36 7.59 -7.03
N PRO A 77 -2.59 8.67 -7.23
CA PRO A 77 -1.36 8.90 -6.48
C PRO A 77 -1.67 9.17 -5.01
N LEU A 78 -0.80 8.66 -4.12
CA LEU A 78 -0.86 8.89 -2.69
C LEU A 78 0.52 9.33 -2.18
N TYR A 79 0.53 10.43 -1.44
CA TYR A 79 1.76 11.04 -0.92
C TYR A 79 1.98 10.68 0.55
N ASP A 80 3.22 10.76 1.02
CA ASP A 80 3.52 10.68 2.44
C ASP A 80 3.53 12.06 3.11
N ASN A 81 3.90 12.10 4.40
CA ASN A 81 3.95 13.32 5.19
C ASN A 81 5.02 14.34 4.71
N ASN A 82 5.90 13.97 3.77
CA ASN A 82 6.89 14.85 3.16
C ASN A 82 6.44 15.34 1.77
N ASP A 83 5.17 15.12 1.40
CA ASP A 83 4.64 15.38 0.06
C ASP A 83 5.34 14.57 -1.06
N GLU A 84 6.00 13.46 -0.72
CA GLU A 84 6.65 12.56 -1.68
C GLU A 84 5.67 11.47 -2.15
N LEU A 85 5.63 11.22 -3.46
CA LEU A 85 4.87 10.10 -4.02
C LEU A 85 5.48 8.78 -3.54
N LYS A 86 4.72 8.04 -2.76
CA LYS A 86 5.21 6.81 -2.12
C LYS A 86 4.24 5.65 -2.20
N TYR A 87 2.96 5.96 -2.38
CA TYR A 87 1.93 4.96 -2.50
C TYR A 87 1.01 5.26 -3.68
N CYS A 88 0.16 4.29 -3.98
CA CYS A 88 -0.91 4.43 -4.94
C CYS A 88 -2.15 3.74 -4.40
N LEU A 89 -3.31 4.35 -4.63
CA LEU A 89 -4.62 3.73 -4.43
C LEU A 89 -5.10 3.19 -5.77
N VAL A 90 -5.63 1.97 -5.77
CA VAL A 90 -6.40 1.44 -6.89
C VAL A 90 -7.83 1.24 -6.40
N GLU A 91 -8.77 1.97 -6.98
CA GLU A 91 -10.21 1.73 -6.81
C GLU A 91 -10.64 0.69 -7.84
N LEU A 92 -11.34 -0.36 -7.41
CA LEU A 92 -11.74 -1.48 -8.26
C LEU A 92 -13.25 -1.44 -8.55
N GLN A 93 -13.63 -1.99 -9.69
CA GLN A 93 -15.03 -2.22 -10.07
C GLN A 93 -15.36 -3.71 -10.05
N PRO A 94 -16.54 -4.11 -9.51
CA PRO A 94 -17.64 -3.26 -9.03
C PRO A 94 -17.46 -2.64 -7.64
N PHE A 95 -16.47 -3.08 -6.85
CA PHE A 95 -16.09 -2.52 -5.55
C PHE A 95 -14.70 -3.05 -5.15
N GLY A 96 -14.18 -2.58 -4.03
CA GLY A 96 -12.88 -2.97 -3.51
C GLY A 96 -11.80 -1.96 -3.84
N PHE A 97 -10.68 -2.07 -3.12
CA PHE A 97 -9.53 -1.22 -3.36
C PHE A 97 -8.23 -1.89 -2.93
N ILE A 98 -7.11 -1.41 -3.46
CA ILE A 98 -5.76 -1.90 -3.17
C ILE A 98 -4.85 -0.71 -2.91
N TYR A 99 -4.03 -0.81 -1.85
CA TYR A 99 -2.88 0.06 -1.68
C TYR A 99 -1.63 -0.57 -2.28
N ILE A 100 -0.83 0.23 -2.98
CA ILE A 100 0.45 -0.17 -3.57
C ILE A 100 1.53 0.73 -3.00
N LEU A 101 2.61 0.12 -2.53
CA LEU A 101 3.86 0.79 -2.17
C LEU A 101 4.74 0.93 -3.41
N ILE A 102 5.27 2.14 -3.61
CA ILE A 102 6.30 2.45 -4.61
C ILE A 102 7.65 2.50 -3.88
N GLN A 103 8.63 1.76 -4.39
CA GLN A 103 9.96 1.63 -3.78
C GLN A 103 11.02 1.34 -4.84
N ASP A 104 12.30 1.52 -4.49
CA ASP A 104 13.40 1.02 -5.33
C ASP A 104 13.32 -0.50 -5.48
N GLU A 105 13.65 -1.02 -6.67
CA GLU A 105 13.78 -2.45 -6.88
C GLU A 105 14.85 -3.02 -5.94
N GLN A 106 14.54 -4.15 -5.34
CA GLN A 106 15.49 -4.82 -4.46
C GLN A 106 16.40 -5.74 -5.29
N PRO A 107 17.63 -6.05 -4.82
CA PRO A 107 18.53 -6.95 -5.53
C PRO A 107 17.86 -8.29 -5.85
N LYS A 108 17.91 -8.72 -7.12
CA LYS A 108 17.23 -9.93 -7.62
C LYS A 108 17.63 -11.22 -6.89
N ILE A 109 18.80 -11.25 -6.26
CA ILE A 109 19.22 -12.38 -5.41
C ILE A 109 18.23 -12.65 -4.27
N LEU A 110 17.55 -11.61 -3.76
CA LEU A 110 16.55 -11.74 -2.69
C LEU A 110 15.28 -12.47 -3.17
N SER A 111 14.94 -12.40 -4.46
CA SER A 111 13.80 -13.13 -5.03
C SER A 111 13.97 -14.65 -4.89
N ARG A 112 15.21 -15.16 -4.98
CA ARG A 112 15.50 -16.59 -4.75
C ARG A 112 15.24 -17.04 -3.32
N LEU A 113 15.17 -16.10 -2.37
CA LEU A 113 14.81 -16.32 -0.97
C LEU A 113 13.31 -16.06 -0.71
N GLY A 114 12.51 -15.89 -1.77
CA GLY A 114 11.07 -15.62 -1.69
C GLY A 114 10.71 -14.16 -1.40
N ALA A 115 11.69 -13.28 -1.22
CA ALA A 115 11.46 -11.87 -0.94
C ALA A 115 11.00 -11.09 -2.18
N SER A 116 10.15 -10.10 -1.97
CA SER A 116 9.71 -9.19 -3.02
C SER A 116 10.88 -8.36 -3.55
N THR A 117 11.02 -8.29 -4.87
CA THR A 117 12.04 -7.45 -5.55
C THR A 117 11.45 -6.38 -6.45
N SER A 118 10.11 -6.37 -6.58
CA SER A 118 9.39 -5.40 -7.41
C SER A 118 9.47 -3.98 -6.86
N MET A 119 9.44 -3.03 -7.78
CA MET A 119 9.23 -1.60 -7.51
C MET A 119 7.83 -1.32 -6.96
N TYR A 120 6.86 -2.19 -7.24
CA TYR A 120 5.46 -2.05 -6.85
C TYR A 120 5.03 -3.26 -6.02
N ARG A 121 4.60 -3.00 -4.79
CA ARG A 121 4.16 -4.05 -3.85
C ARG A 121 2.77 -3.74 -3.32
N THR A 122 1.87 -4.71 -3.36
CA THR A 122 0.51 -4.52 -2.86
C THR A 122 0.43 -4.75 -1.35
N ALA A 123 -0.52 -4.09 -0.69
CA ALA A 123 -0.88 -4.36 0.71
C ALA A 123 -1.83 -5.58 0.86
N GLY A 124 -1.97 -6.40 -0.18
CA GLY A 124 -2.96 -7.46 -0.30
C GLY A 124 -3.48 -7.62 -1.72
N VAL A 125 -4.31 -8.64 -1.95
CA VAL A 125 -5.00 -8.84 -3.25
C VAL A 125 -6.13 -7.84 -3.42
N MET A 126 -6.88 -7.59 -2.35
CA MET A 126 -7.92 -6.57 -2.18
C MET A 126 -8.04 -6.32 -0.69
N GLN A 127 -8.26 -5.08 -0.27
CA GLN A 127 -8.55 -4.79 1.14
C GLN A 127 -9.95 -5.32 1.48
N PRO A 128 -10.15 -5.92 2.67
CA PRO A 128 -11.48 -6.19 3.19
C PRO A 128 -12.19 -4.87 3.52
N ALA A 129 -13.45 -4.97 3.98
CA ALA A 129 -14.17 -3.81 4.44
C ALA A 129 -13.45 -3.10 5.59
N TRP A 130 -13.73 -1.81 5.72
CA TRP A 130 -13.30 -0.98 6.83
C TRP A 130 -14.52 -0.29 7.46
N THR A 131 -14.40 0.00 8.75
CA THR A 131 -15.43 0.66 9.55
C THR A 131 -14.90 2.01 10.05
N PRO A 132 -15.64 3.12 9.90
CA PRO A 132 -15.27 4.38 10.54
C PRO A 132 -15.13 4.21 12.05
N CYS A 133 -14.23 4.96 12.65
CA CYS A 133 -14.01 4.90 14.09
C CYS A 133 -13.41 6.19 14.59
N HIS A 134 -13.60 6.48 15.87
CA HIS A 134 -12.95 7.57 16.59
C HIS A 134 -12.31 7.04 17.88
N ILE A 135 -11.46 7.85 18.52
CA ILE A 135 -10.87 7.53 19.82
C ILE A 135 -11.64 8.27 20.91
N ASP A 136 -12.10 7.53 21.92
CA ASP A 136 -12.60 8.11 23.15
C ASP A 136 -11.47 8.88 23.86
N LYS A 137 -11.68 10.17 24.15
CA LYS A 137 -10.64 11.03 24.72
C LYS A 137 -10.39 10.80 26.20
N GLU A 138 -11.35 10.22 26.91
CA GLU A 138 -11.23 9.91 28.34
C GLU A 138 -10.58 8.55 28.56
N THR A 139 -10.99 7.54 27.79
CA THR A 139 -10.54 6.15 27.96
C THR A 139 -9.41 5.76 27.01
N GLY A 140 -9.29 6.44 25.88
CA GLY A 140 -8.37 6.10 24.80
C GLY A 140 -8.82 4.89 23.97
N GLU A 141 -10.04 4.37 24.17
CA GLU A 141 -10.58 3.23 23.43
C GLU A 141 -11.05 3.64 22.02
N THR A 142 -11.00 2.68 21.09
CA THR A 142 -11.55 2.89 19.74
C THR A 142 -13.05 2.62 19.76
N ILE A 143 -13.85 3.62 19.37
CA ILE A 143 -15.28 3.51 19.19
C ILE A 143 -15.58 3.38 17.70
N TRP A 144 -16.26 2.29 17.33
CA TRP A 144 -16.60 1.97 15.95
C TRP A 144 -17.98 2.54 15.60
N GLU A 145 -18.14 2.99 14.36
CA GLU A 145 -19.45 3.42 13.86
C GLU A 145 -20.34 2.19 13.61
N GLU A 146 -21.54 2.23 14.17
CA GLU A 146 -22.51 1.14 14.10
C GLU A 146 -23.87 1.67 13.65
N GLU A 147 -24.57 0.87 12.85
CA GLU A 147 -25.97 1.07 12.49
C GLU A 147 -26.80 -0.12 13.03
N SER A 148 -27.81 0.17 13.84
CA SER A 148 -28.67 -0.84 14.47
C SER A 148 -27.93 -1.94 15.26
N GLY A 149 -26.78 -1.59 15.88
CA GLY A 149 -25.95 -2.52 16.67
C GLY A 149 -25.06 -3.44 15.83
N VAL A 150 -24.89 -3.12 14.54
CA VAL A 150 -23.96 -3.80 13.63
C VAL A 150 -22.94 -2.79 13.13
N MET A 151 -21.66 -3.14 13.13
CA MET A 151 -20.60 -2.28 12.60
C MET A 151 -20.86 -1.92 11.14
N THR A 152 -20.76 -0.63 10.83
CA THR A 152 -20.89 -0.14 9.46
C THR A 152 -19.65 -0.56 8.66
N GLU A 153 -19.85 -1.22 7.52
CA GLU A 153 -18.76 -1.71 6.67
C GLU A 153 -18.76 -1.04 5.30
N TYR A 154 -17.61 -0.48 4.91
CA TYR A 154 -17.38 0.10 3.59
C TYR A 154 -16.39 -0.72 2.76
N TYR A 155 -16.75 -0.92 1.49
CA TYR A 155 -16.00 -1.75 0.56
C TYR A 155 -15.22 -0.96 -0.50
N ARG A 156 -15.44 0.36 -0.61
CA ARG A 156 -14.55 1.27 -1.35
C ARG A 156 -13.57 1.92 -0.39
N SER A 157 -12.52 2.58 -0.88
CA SER A 157 -11.53 3.17 0.04
C SER A 157 -12.13 4.31 0.88
N PRO A 158 -11.48 4.66 2.01
CA PRO A 158 -11.83 5.87 2.76
C PRO A 158 -11.87 7.13 1.89
N PHE A 159 -11.07 7.22 0.83
CA PHE A 159 -11.10 8.38 -0.07
C PHE A 159 -12.37 8.44 -0.91
N ALA A 160 -12.81 7.28 -1.40
CA ALA A 160 -14.03 7.16 -2.20
C ALA A 160 -15.28 7.44 -1.38
N GLU A 161 -15.41 6.81 -0.21
CA GLU A 161 -16.59 6.95 0.66
C GLU A 161 -16.71 8.36 1.25
N ARG A 162 -15.58 9.03 1.51
CA ARG A 162 -15.57 10.42 1.97
C ARG A 162 -15.70 11.44 0.83
N GLY A 163 -15.78 10.99 -0.43
CA GLY A 163 -15.97 11.87 -1.59
C GLY A 163 -14.76 12.74 -1.93
N VAL A 164 -13.54 12.30 -1.56
CA VAL A 164 -12.30 13.09 -1.68
C VAL A 164 -11.32 12.55 -2.73
N LEU A 165 -11.81 11.74 -3.69
CA LEU A 165 -10.97 11.18 -4.76
C LEU A 165 -10.32 12.26 -5.66
N ALA A 166 -10.92 13.43 -5.78
CA ALA A 166 -10.35 14.55 -6.54
C ALA A 166 -9.29 15.35 -5.76
N GLU A 167 -9.21 15.18 -4.44
CA GLU A 167 -8.24 15.91 -3.60
C GLU A 167 -6.85 15.26 -3.65
N LYS A 168 -5.84 16.00 -3.18
CA LYS A 168 -4.52 15.42 -2.92
C LYS A 168 -4.63 14.47 -1.71
N LYS A 169 -4.21 13.23 -1.89
CA LYS A 169 -4.42 12.12 -0.95
C LYS A 169 -3.12 11.73 -0.29
N TYR A 170 -3.20 11.35 0.97
CA TYR A 170 -2.05 11.02 1.78
C TYR A 170 -2.22 9.67 2.46
N ILE A 171 -1.10 8.98 2.63
CA ILE A 171 -0.95 7.89 3.60
C ILE A 171 0.07 8.35 4.63
N ILE A 172 -0.44 8.71 5.81
CA ILE A 172 0.39 9.22 6.89
C ILE A 172 0.90 8.05 7.70
N ARG A 173 2.22 7.90 7.71
CA ARG A 173 2.89 6.97 8.60
C ARG A 173 2.95 7.59 10.00
N CYS A 174 2.29 6.94 10.94
CA CYS A 174 2.33 7.33 12.34
C CYS A 174 3.20 6.33 13.11
N GLU A 175 4.29 6.84 13.67
CA GLU A 175 5.09 6.10 14.64
C GLU A 175 4.49 6.35 16.04
N GLU A 176 3.78 5.38 16.58
CA GLU A 176 3.51 5.37 18.02
C GLU A 176 4.78 4.95 18.75
N LYS A 177 5.10 5.64 19.85
CA LYS A 177 6.08 5.14 20.82
C LYS A 177 5.60 3.76 21.26
N ASP A 178 6.42 2.73 21.07
CA ASP A 178 6.22 1.35 21.55
C ASP A 178 5.43 0.36 20.65
N VAL A 179 5.14 0.69 19.38
CA VAL A 179 4.50 -0.27 18.46
C VAL A 179 5.43 -0.65 17.31
N ALA A 180 5.78 -1.94 17.20
CA ALA A 180 6.60 -2.49 16.10
C ALA A 180 5.89 -2.45 14.72
N ILE A 181 4.59 -2.20 14.72
CA ILE A 181 3.73 -2.18 13.54
C ILE A 181 3.51 -0.72 13.13
N GLN A 182 3.96 -0.39 11.92
CA GLN A 182 3.71 0.93 11.32
C GLN A 182 2.21 1.11 11.11
N ARG A 183 1.63 2.19 11.65
CA ARG A 183 0.26 2.58 11.35
C ARG A 183 0.28 3.54 10.17
N LEU A 184 -0.49 3.20 9.15
CA LEU A 184 -0.64 3.98 7.93
C LEU A 184 -2.07 4.47 7.87
N ILE A 185 -2.26 5.78 7.79
CA ILE A 185 -3.56 6.42 7.92
C ILE A 185 -3.90 7.14 6.61
N PRO A 186 -4.99 6.74 5.93
CA PRO A 186 -5.58 7.49 4.83
C PRO A 186 -5.99 8.89 5.30
N ALA A 187 -5.50 9.93 4.62
CA ALA A 187 -5.74 11.31 5.00
C ALA A 187 -5.83 12.25 3.80
N VAL A 188 -6.49 13.39 4.00
CA VAL A 188 -6.35 14.57 3.13
C VAL A 188 -5.75 15.72 3.94
N LYS A 189 -5.27 16.77 3.27
CA LYS A 189 -4.71 17.95 3.95
C LYS A 189 -5.51 19.19 3.58
N ARG A 190 -6.03 19.90 4.59
CA ARG A 190 -6.80 21.14 4.44
C ARG A 190 -6.31 22.15 5.47
N ASP A 191 -6.13 23.40 5.06
CA ASP A 191 -5.68 24.50 5.93
C ASP A 191 -4.44 24.20 6.79
N GLY A 192 -3.51 23.42 6.23
CA GLY A 192 -2.25 23.02 6.89
C GLY A 192 -2.37 21.80 7.80
N LYS A 193 -3.59 21.34 8.13
CA LYS A 193 -3.87 20.17 8.97
C LYS A 193 -4.22 18.95 8.14
N TYR A 194 -3.93 17.76 8.69
CA TYR A 194 -4.39 16.50 8.09
C TYR A 194 -5.76 16.13 8.65
N ILE A 195 -6.59 15.49 7.84
CA ILE A 195 -7.88 14.94 8.24
C ILE A 195 -7.78 13.42 8.12
N ASN A 196 -7.96 12.71 9.23
CA ASN A 196 -7.97 11.25 9.26
C ASN A 196 -9.27 10.74 8.63
N LEU A 197 -9.22 9.94 7.56
CA LEU A 197 -10.43 9.53 6.86
C LEU A 197 -11.22 8.41 7.58
N TYR A 198 -10.63 7.76 8.59
CA TYR A 198 -11.35 6.84 9.46
C TYR A 198 -12.27 7.56 10.44
N SER A 199 -11.78 8.61 11.11
CA SER A 199 -12.56 9.39 12.11
C SER A 199 -13.20 10.66 11.58
N ASN A 200 -12.73 11.16 10.43
CA ASN A 200 -13.03 12.49 9.90
C ASN A 200 -12.60 13.64 10.82
N GLU A 201 -11.60 13.42 11.67
CA GLU A 201 -11.04 14.41 12.59
C GLU A 201 -9.72 14.98 12.09
N GLU A 202 -9.46 16.24 12.42
CA GLU A 202 -8.20 16.91 12.15
C GLU A 202 -7.09 16.46 13.11
N PHE A 203 -5.86 16.40 12.62
CA PHE A 203 -4.67 16.15 13.43
C PHE A 203 -3.43 16.84 12.84
N ASP A 204 -2.43 17.03 13.69
CA ASP A 204 -1.14 17.61 13.32
C ASP A 204 -0.05 16.54 13.22
N VAL A 205 0.91 16.77 12.31
CA VAL A 205 2.11 15.94 12.15
C VAL A 205 3.33 16.83 12.36
N VAL A 206 4.14 16.50 13.36
CA VAL A 206 5.38 17.21 13.70
C VAL A 206 6.54 16.23 13.62
N ASP A 207 7.59 16.58 12.88
CA ASP A 207 8.77 15.73 12.65
C ASP A 207 8.42 14.31 12.15
N GLY A 208 7.40 14.22 11.28
CA GLY A 208 6.91 12.96 10.71
C GLY A 208 6.14 12.08 11.70
N ARG A 209 5.72 12.61 12.85
CA ARG A 209 4.92 11.90 13.86
C ARG A 209 3.62 12.63 14.13
N ALA A 210 2.54 11.87 14.27
CA ALA A 210 1.29 12.41 14.78
C ALA A 210 1.49 12.96 16.20
N THR A 211 0.89 14.11 16.49
CA THR A 211 0.96 14.73 17.82
C THR A 211 0.09 14.04 18.87
N GLU A 212 -0.82 13.18 18.42
CA GLU A 212 -1.80 12.49 19.26
C GLU A 212 -2.05 11.06 18.78
N LYS A 213 -2.75 10.28 19.60
CA LYS A 213 -3.22 8.94 19.22
C LYS A 213 -4.34 9.10 18.19
N LEU A 214 -4.23 8.36 17.09
CA LEU A 214 -5.18 8.47 15.98
C LEU A 214 -6.04 7.21 15.86
N ALA A 215 -7.30 7.41 15.49
CA ALA A 215 -8.20 6.33 15.12
C ALA A 215 -7.69 5.60 13.87
N PHE A 216 -7.78 4.27 13.88
CA PHE A 216 -7.44 3.47 12.71
C PHE A 216 -8.39 2.28 12.63
N SER A 217 -8.93 2.03 11.44
CA SER A 217 -9.88 0.95 11.22
C SER A 217 -9.18 -0.36 10.88
N GLN A 218 -8.23 -0.29 9.96
CA GLN A 218 -7.51 -1.43 9.46
C GLN A 218 -6.01 -1.09 9.33
N GLY A 219 -5.15 -2.06 9.66
CA GLY A 219 -3.74 -1.96 9.38
C GLY A 219 -3.45 -2.14 7.88
N ILE A 220 -2.87 -1.12 7.25
CA ILE A 220 -2.28 -1.25 5.90
C ILE A 220 -0.85 -1.77 6.09
N SER A 221 -0.55 -2.95 5.54
CA SER A 221 0.76 -3.59 5.69
C SER A 221 1.29 -4.12 4.36
N PHE A 222 2.58 -3.88 4.11
CA PHE A 222 3.26 -4.29 2.87
C PHE A 222 4.25 -5.42 3.16
N ILE A 223 3.81 -6.67 2.96
CA ILE A 223 4.60 -7.86 3.27
C ILE A 223 5.70 -8.06 2.22
N VAL A 224 6.95 -8.23 2.66
CA VAL A 224 8.14 -8.37 1.80
C VAL A 224 8.24 -9.78 1.18
N LYS A 225 7.21 -10.23 0.45
CA LYS A 225 7.18 -11.51 -0.26
C LYS A 225 6.75 -11.31 -1.71
N HIS A 226 7.32 -12.11 -2.61
CA HIS A 226 7.04 -12.02 -4.04
C HIS A 226 5.56 -12.22 -4.41
N GLU A 227 4.77 -12.90 -3.58
CA GLU A 227 3.31 -13.06 -3.77
C GLU A 227 2.55 -11.72 -3.75
N PHE A 228 3.13 -10.69 -3.11
CA PHE A 228 2.61 -9.32 -3.07
C PHE A 228 3.23 -8.42 -4.14
N ASP A 229 4.06 -8.95 -5.04
CA ASP A 229 4.56 -8.17 -6.17
C ASP A 229 3.42 -7.91 -7.18
N LEU A 230 3.40 -6.68 -7.68
CA LEU A 230 2.54 -6.28 -8.78
C LEU A 230 3.30 -6.31 -10.12
#